data_AF-A0AA39A2N2-F1
#
_entry.id   AF-A0AA39A2N2-F1
#
_cell.length_a   1.000
_cell.length_b   1.000
_cell.length_c   1.000
_cell.angle_alpha   90.00
_cell.angle_beta   90.00
_cell.angle_gamma   90.00
#
_symmetry.space_group_name_H-M   'P 1'
#
loop_
_entity.id
_entity.type
_entity.pdbx_description
1 polymer ?
#
loop_
_entity_poly.entity_id
_entity_poly.type
_entity_poly.pdbx_seq_one_letter_code
_entity_poly.pdbx_strand_id
1 'polypeptide(L)'
;MLERTPCFTDPEPPPTKLSDFFPPTIRLSPNMGGDPSFFVTARLPFGTPESAIARIQPLQECTPRETAEVVVTGVRSLMWQRDLLHKRLEVAEGMRAFISHRMSHAEELRVKLEQVEGELAAAQKVAAEGVEALRRAEEERDALQMEDERLRKESEEAERLRKERESMEAKFQESEQENVHLKKEIEELWSDEMYFVGYRCCLKKNGITHDIPSFHSDDEDDPAGGSS
;
A
#
# COMPACT_ATOMS: atom_id res chain seq x y z
N MET A 1 -2.19 9.30 -33.51
CA MET A 1 -2.22 8.43 -34.70
C MET A 1 -0.97 8.75 -35.52
N LEU A 2 0.03 7.87 -35.53
CA LEU A 2 1.22 8.03 -36.38
C LEU A 2 0.95 7.33 -37.72
N GLU A 3 1.09 8.05 -38.83
CA GLU A 3 1.03 7.45 -40.16
C GLU A 3 2.22 6.51 -40.37
N ARG A 4 1.90 5.27 -40.74
CA ARG A 4 2.85 4.20 -41.03
C ARG A 4 3.42 4.47 -42.43
N THR A 5 4.67 4.93 -42.50
CA THR A 5 5.40 5.03 -43.78
C THR A 5 5.41 3.66 -44.48
N PRO A 6 5.15 3.57 -45.81
CA PRO A 6 5.16 2.31 -46.53
C PRO A 6 6.56 1.70 -46.49
N CYS A 7 6.73 0.59 -45.77
CA CYS A 7 7.95 -0.19 -45.81
C CYS A 7 7.97 -0.95 -47.14
N PHE A 8 9.00 -0.70 -47.96
CA PHE A 8 9.37 -1.53 -49.11
C PHE A 8 9.65 -2.96 -48.63
N THR A 9 8.60 -3.79 -48.54
CA THR A 9 8.71 -5.17 -48.05
C THR A 9 8.18 -6.17 -49.06
N ASP A 10 7.75 -5.73 -50.23
CA ASP A 10 7.41 -6.64 -51.32
C ASP A 10 8.71 -6.98 -52.07
N PRO A 11 9.23 -8.21 -51.96
CA PRO A 11 10.38 -8.64 -52.74
C PRO A 11 9.95 -8.66 -54.21
N GLU A 12 10.54 -7.78 -55.01
CA GLU A 12 10.38 -7.81 -56.45
C GLU A 12 10.79 -9.22 -56.95
N PRO A 13 9.95 -9.91 -57.73
CA PRO A 13 10.22 -11.28 -58.14
C PRO A 13 11.54 -11.36 -58.92
N PRO A 14 12.40 -12.35 -58.64
CA PRO A 14 13.69 -12.47 -59.30
C PRO A 14 13.49 -12.55 -60.82
N PRO A 15 14.23 -11.76 -61.62
CA PRO A 15 14.04 -11.74 -63.07
C PRO A 15 14.26 -13.13 -63.66
N THR A 16 13.32 -13.59 -64.47
CA THR A 16 13.27 -14.97 -65.00
C THR A 16 14.08 -15.17 -66.27
N LYS A 17 14.54 -14.09 -66.92
CA LYS A 17 15.33 -14.16 -68.15
C LYS A 17 16.62 -13.35 -68.02
N LEU A 18 17.73 -13.96 -68.45
CA LEU A 18 19.04 -13.35 -68.45
C LEU A 18 19.12 -12.08 -69.34
N SER A 19 18.23 -11.97 -70.34
CA SER A 19 18.08 -10.80 -71.21
C SER A 19 17.52 -9.57 -70.50
N ASP A 20 16.84 -9.75 -69.37
CA ASP A 20 16.26 -8.63 -68.60
C ASP A 20 17.35 -7.92 -67.78
N PHE A 21 18.47 -8.61 -67.50
CA PHE A 21 19.66 -8.05 -66.89
C PHE A 21 20.63 -7.42 -67.89
N PHE A 22 20.58 -7.82 -69.17
CA PHE A 22 21.52 -7.38 -70.21
C PHE A 22 20.76 -7.02 -71.49
N PRO A 23 20.38 -5.74 -71.69
CA PRO A 23 19.67 -5.32 -72.89
C PRO A 23 20.49 -5.63 -74.17
N PRO A 24 19.83 -5.90 -75.30
CA PRO A 24 20.50 -6.17 -76.56
C PRO A 24 21.44 -5.00 -76.90
N THR A 25 22.71 -5.33 -77.13
CA THR A 25 23.76 -4.32 -77.27
C THR A 25 24.07 -4.07 -78.74
N ILE A 26 23.93 -2.82 -79.18
CA ILE A 26 24.28 -2.43 -80.55
C ILE A 26 25.80 -2.31 -80.61
N ARG A 27 26.40 -2.97 -81.60
CA ARG A 27 27.83 -2.82 -81.92
C ARG A 27 27.96 -1.73 -82.98
N LEU A 28 28.60 -0.62 -82.61
CA LEU A 28 29.01 0.41 -83.55
C LEU A 28 30.51 0.26 -83.77
N SER A 29 30.90 -0.10 -84.99
CA SER A 29 32.30 -0.11 -85.42
C SER A 29 32.51 1.08 -86.36
N PRO A 30 33.28 2.11 -86.00
CA PRO A 30 33.60 3.18 -86.92
C PRO A 30 34.47 2.62 -88.06
N ASN A 31 34.02 2.82 -89.29
CA ASN A 31 34.78 2.46 -90.49
C ASN A 31 35.82 3.55 -90.77
N MET A 32 37.04 3.35 -90.29
CA MET A 32 38.17 4.23 -90.58
C MET A 32 39.13 3.46 -91.49
N GLY A 33 39.20 3.89 -92.75
CA GLY A 33 40.01 3.24 -93.76
C GLY A 33 41.50 3.19 -93.38
N GLY A 34 41.99 1.98 -93.12
CA GLY A 34 43.39 1.60 -93.30
C GLY A 34 44.37 1.91 -92.16
N ASP A 35 44.22 1.26 -90.99
CA ASP A 35 45.31 0.57 -90.29
C ASP A 35 44.77 -0.22 -89.07
N PRO A 36 45.21 -1.45 -88.77
CA PRO A 36 44.64 -2.28 -87.70
C PRO A 36 45.42 -2.05 -86.40
N SER A 37 45.24 -0.92 -85.74
CA SER A 37 45.73 -0.75 -84.38
C SER A 37 44.64 -0.18 -83.46
N PHE A 38 43.97 -1.11 -82.77
CA PHE A 38 43.05 -0.91 -81.64
C PHE A 38 41.68 -0.28 -81.95
N PHE A 39 40.70 -1.12 -82.30
CA PHE A 39 39.28 -0.75 -82.31
C PHE A 39 38.68 -0.92 -80.92
N VAL A 40 38.26 0.18 -80.27
CA VAL A 40 37.43 0.11 -79.06
C VAL A 40 35.97 0.00 -79.50
N THR A 41 35.47 -1.23 -79.58
CA THR A 41 34.05 -1.47 -79.86
C THR A 41 33.22 -1.12 -78.61
N ALA A 42 32.64 0.07 -78.58
CA ALA A 42 31.67 0.42 -77.53
C ALA A 42 30.35 -0.33 -77.79
N ARG A 43 29.91 -1.10 -76.81
CA ARG A 43 28.62 -1.79 -76.85
C ARG A 43 27.62 -0.97 -76.04
N LEU A 44 26.65 -0.34 -76.71
CA LEU A 44 25.59 0.43 -76.04
C LEU A 44 24.28 -0.35 -75.95
N PRO A 45 23.61 -0.38 -74.77
CA PRO A 45 22.28 -0.98 -74.62
C PRO A 45 21.25 -0.34 -75.56
N PHE A 46 20.33 -1.15 -76.08
CA PHE A 46 19.16 -0.65 -76.81
C PHE A 46 18.31 0.27 -75.90
N GLY A 47 17.97 1.48 -76.40
CA GLY A 47 17.27 2.51 -75.62
C GLY A 47 18.17 3.52 -74.90
N THR A 48 19.48 3.51 -75.16
CA THR A 48 20.39 4.55 -74.64
C THR A 48 19.92 5.93 -75.11
N PRO A 49 19.63 6.89 -74.20
CA PRO A 49 19.19 8.23 -74.59
C PRO A 49 20.20 8.92 -75.50
N GLU A 50 19.73 9.69 -76.47
CA GLU A 50 20.58 10.44 -77.42
C GLU A 50 21.58 11.36 -76.71
N SER A 51 21.22 11.89 -75.53
CA SER A 51 22.10 12.68 -74.67
C SER A 51 23.29 11.90 -74.11
N ALA A 52 23.13 10.59 -73.87
CA ALA A 52 24.23 9.71 -73.47
C ALA A 52 25.08 9.31 -74.68
N ILE A 53 24.47 9.06 -75.84
CA ILE A 53 25.18 8.79 -77.10
C ILE A 53 26.06 9.99 -77.49
N ALA A 54 25.53 11.21 -77.41
CA ALA A 54 26.24 12.45 -77.72
C ALA A 54 27.45 12.71 -76.78
N ARG A 55 27.42 12.19 -75.55
CA ARG A 55 28.56 12.27 -74.61
C ARG A 55 29.64 11.23 -74.90
N ILE A 56 29.30 10.13 -75.57
CA ILE A 56 30.18 9.00 -75.87
C ILE A 56 30.86 9.18 -77.23
N GLN A 57 30.19 9.83 -78.19
CA GLN A 57 30.70 10.04 -79.54
C GLN A 57 32.07 10.75 -79.60
N PRO A 58 32.36 11.82 -78.84
CA PRO A 58 33.68 12.47 -78.85
C PRO A 58 34.79 11.58 -78.28
N LEU A 59 34.46 10.65 -77.37
CA LEU A 59 35.44 9.71 -76.79
C LEU A 59 35.90 8.66 -77.80
N GLN A 60 35.16 8.45 -78.91
CA GLN A 60 35.56 7.57 -80.00
C GLN A 60 36.59 8.21 -80.94
N GLU A 61 36.73 9.53 -80.90
CA GLU A 61 37.69 10.32 -81.69
C GLU A 61 38.98 10.62 -80.91
N CYS A 62 39.04 10.28 -79.61
CA CYS A 62 40.22 10.44 -78.77
C CYS A 62 41.32 9.45 -79.15
N THR A 63 42.56 9.92 -79.13
CA THR A 63 43.72 9.03 -79.24
C THR A 63 43.75 8.03 -78.07
N PRO A 64 44.38 6.85 -78.23
CA PRO A 64 44.51 5.88 -77.13
C PRO A 64 45.09 6.47 -75.84
N ARG A 65 45.94 7.49 -75.97
CA ARG A 65 46.53 8.23 -74.85
C ARG A 65 45.50 9.07 -74.09
N GLU A 66 44.70 9.86 -74.79
CA GLU A 66 43.65 10.70 -74.17
C GLU A 66 42.58 9.85 -73.49
N THR A 67 42.22 8.72 -74.12
CA THR A 67 41.30 7.73 -73.52
C THR A 67 41.85 7.19 -72.20
N ALA A 68 43.15 6.87 -72.14
CA ALA A 68 43.79 6.42 -70.91
C ALA A 68 43.77 7.50 -69.81
N GLU A 69 44.03 8.76 -70.16
CA GLU A 69 43.99 9.89 -69.21
C GLU A 69 42.57 10.09 -68.64
N VAL A 70 41.53 10.00 -69.48
CA VAL A 70 40.12 10.07 -69.04
C VAL A 70 39.76 8.91 -68.10
N VAL A 71 40.20 7.68 -68.43
CA VAL A 71 39.96 6.51 -67.56
C VAL A 71 40.66 6.68 -66.21
N VAL A 72 41.93 7.11 -66.20
CA VAL A 72 42.71 7.30 -64.98
C VAL A 72 42.09 8.38 -64.08
N THR A 73 41.66 9.50 -64.66
CA THR A 73 41.00 10.57 -63.91
C THR A 73 39.63 10.13 -63.37
N GLY A 74 38.86 9.37 -64.15
CA GLY A 74 37.61 8.75 -63.71
C GLY A 74 37.80 7.80 -62.53
N VAL A 75 38.77 6.88 -62.62
CA VAL A 75 39.10 5.95 -61.53
C VAL A 75 39.52 6.70 -60.27
N ARG A 76 40.35 7.75 -60.40
CA ARG A 76 40.78 8.58 -59.27
C ARG A 76 39.59 9.27 -58.58
N SER A 77 38.63 9.78 -59.36
CA SER A 77 37.40 10.38 -58.84
C SER A 77 36.54 9.37 -58.07
N LEU A 78 36.36 8.16 -58.62
CA LEU A 78 35.62 7.08 -57.96
C LEU A 78 36.28 6.64 -56.64
N MET A 79 37.61 6.53 -56.62
CA MET A 79 38.35 6.24 -55.38
C MET A 79 38.12 7.32 -54.32
N TRP A 80 38.20 8.60 -54.72
CA TRP A 80 37.93 9.71 -53.81
C TRP A 80 36.50 9.69 -53.25
N GLN A 81 35.50 9.41 -54.10
CA GLN A 81 34.10 9.28 -53.69
C GLN A 81 33.89 8.10 -52.72
N ARG A 82 34.54 6.96 -52.98
CA ARG A 82 34.48 5.78 -52.10
C ARG A 82 34.99 6.13 -50.70
N ASP A 83 36.12 6.84 -50.62
CA ASP A 83 36.70 7.22 -49.33
C ASP A 83 35.79 8.21 -48.57
N LEU A 84 35.12 9.12 -49.27
CA LEU A 84 34.12 10.00 -48.69
C LEU A 84 32.88 9.23 -48.19
N LEU A 85 32.39 8.27 -48.96
CA LEU A 85 31.27 7.41 -48.56
C LEU A 85 31.62 6.55 -47.36
N HIS A 86 32.84 6.02 -47.29
CA HIS A 86 33.31 5.24 -46.14
C HIS A 86 33.28 6.07 -44.85
N LYS A 87 33.81 7.31 -44.88
CA LYS A 87 33.74 8.22 -43.73
C LYS A 87 32.30 8.53 -43.29
N ARG A 88 31.37 8.67 -44.25
CA ARG A 88 29.95 8.87 -43.93
C ARG A 88 29.32 7.62 -43.29
N LEU A 89 29.71 6.43 -43.75
CA LEU A 89 29.27 5.17 -43.19
C LEU A 89 29.73 5.02 -41.74
N GLU A 90 31.00 5.31 -41.44
CA GLU A 90 31.53 5.26 -40.07
C GLU A 90 30.73 6.16 -39.11
N VAL A 91 30.40 7.38 -39.53
CA VAL A 91 29.56 8.29 -38.73
C VAL A 91 28.15 7.73 -38.53
N ALA A 92 27.54 7.17 -39.57
CA ALA A 92 26.21 6.58 -39.49
C ALA A 92 26.16 5.34 -38.58
N GLU A 93 27.21 4.51 -38.60
CA GLU A 93 27.38 3.37 -37.71
C GLU A 93 27.55 3.83 -36.24
N GLY A 94 28.36 4.87 -36.01
CA GLY A 94 28.50 5.49 -34.70
C GLY A 94 27.18 6.04 -34.15
N MET A 95 26.40 6.75 -34.99
CA MET A 95 25.07 7.23 -34.63
C MET A 95 24.12 6.08 -34.29
N ARG A 96 24.13 5.01 -35.09
CA ARG A 96 23.32 3.81 -34.84
C ARG A 96 23.66 3.19 -33.48
N ALA A 97 24.95 2.96 -33.21
CA ALA A 97 25.41 2.39 -31.94
C ALA A 97 24.99 3.26 -30.74
N PHE A 98 25.14 4.58 -30.86
CA PHE A 98 24.70 5.53 -29.83
C PHE A 98 23.19 5.45 -29.57
N ILE A 99 22.36 5.42 -30.63
CA ILE A 99 20.92 5.29 -30.49
C ILE A 99 20.56 3.96 -29.82
N SER A 100 21.14 2.85 -30.27
CA SER A 100 20.92 1.53 -29.67
C SER A 100 21.27 1.50 -28.18
N HIS A 101 22.41 2.08 -27.81
CA HIS A 101 22.83 2.17 -26.41
C HIS A 101 21.90 3.03 -25.55
N ARG A 102 21.40 4.15 -26.09
CA ARG A 102 20.40 4.97 -25.38
C ARG A 102 19.07 4.25 -25.21
N MET A 103 18.65 3.50 -26.23
CA MET A 103 17.42 2.71 -26.17
C MET A 103 17.52 1.60 -25.11
N SER A 104 18.66 0.91 -24.99
CA SER A 104 18.86 -0.10 -23.95
C SER A 104 18.81 0.51 -22.54
N HIS A 105 19.42 1.68 -22.32
CA HIS A 105 19.31 2.36 -21.03
C HIS A 105 17.90 2.84 -20.71
N ALA A 106 17.16 3.31 -21.72
CA ALA A 106 15.76 3.68 -21.52
C ALA A 106 14.91 2.48 -21.09
N GLU A 107 15.17 1.29 -21.64
CA GLU A 107 14.49 0.06 -21.25
C GLU A 107 14.85 -0.37 -19.82
N GLU A 108 16.11 -0.28 -19.43
CA GLU A 108 16.56 -0.54 -18.05
C GLU A 108 15.84 0.38 -17.04
N LEU A 109 15.70 1.67 -17.37
CA LEU A 109 14.97 2.62 -16.53
C LEU A 109 13.47 2.31 -16.44
N ARG A 110 12.86 1.81 -17.52
CA ARG A 110 11.45 1.37 -17.49
C ARG A 110 11.25 0.21 -16.54
N VAL A 111 12.11 -0.81 -16.61
CA VAL A 111 12.04 -1.97 -15.70
C VAL A 111 12.20 -1.54 -14.24
N LYS A 112 13.14 -0.63 -13.95
CA LYS A 112 13.30 -0.08 -12.59
C LYS A 112 12.08 0.72 -12.13
N LEU A 113 11.46 1.49 -13.03
CA LEU A 113 10.24 2.24 -12.71
C LEU A 113 9.09 1.27 -12.37
N GLU A 114 8.88 0.24 -13.18
CA GLU A 114 7.85 -0.79 -12.94
C GLU A 114 8.06 -1.50 -11.61
N GLN A 115 9.32 -1.79 -11.25
CA GLN A 115 9.65 -2.33 -9.93
C GLN A 115 9.24 -1.39 -8.79
N VAL A 116 9.63 -0.10 -8.87
CA VAL A 116 9.31 0.90 -7.84
C VAL A 116 7.81 1.14 -7.74
N GLU A 117 7.08 1.12 -8.86
CA GLU A 117 5.62 1.19 -8.88
C GLU A 117 4.98 -0.01 -8.16
N GLY A 118 5.52 -1.21 -8.36
CA GLY A 118 5.12 -2.41 -7.61
C GLY A 118 5.36 -2.31 -6.11
N GLU A 119 6.54 -1.82 -5.70
CA GLU A 119 6.88 -1.58 -4.30
C GLU A 119 5.98 -0.50 -3.66
N LEU A 120 5.69 0.57 -4.39
CA LEU A 120 4.77 1.62 -3.95
C LEU A 120 3.36 1.07 -3.76
N ALA A 121 2.85 0.26 -4.69
CA ALA A 121 1.54 -0.37 -4.57
C ALA A 121 1.46 -1.30 -3.34
N ALA A 122 2.52 -2.07 -3.07
CA ALA A 122 2.62 -2.91 -1.88
C ALA A 122 2.64 -2.07 -0.60
N ALA A 123 3.42 -0.99 -0.55
CA ALA A 123 3.47 -0.07 0.59
C ALA A 123 2.13 0.62 0.85
N GLN A 124 1.43 1.04 -0.20
CA GLN A 124 0.08 1.62 -0.08
C GLN A 124 -0.92 0.64 0.51
N LYS A 125 -0.86 -0.64 0.11
CA LYS A 125 -1.71 -1.68 0.68
C LYS A 125 -1.44 -1.87 2.18
N VAL A 126 -0.17 -1.97 2.57
CA VAL A 126 0.21 -2.10 3.99
C VAL A 126 -0.23 -0.87 4.80
N ALA A 127 -0.10 0.33 4.23
CA ALA A 127 -0.57 1.56 4.88
C ALA A 127 -2.09 1.56 5.08
N ALA A 128 -2.87 1.12 4.08
CA ALA A 128 -4.32 1.00 4.19
C ALA A 128 -4.74 -0.02 5.25
N GLU A 129 -4.08 -1.19 5.30
CA GLU A 129 -4.29 -2.20 6.35
C GLU A 129 -3.94 -1.65 7.74
N GLY A 130 -2.87 -0.86 7.84
CA GLY A 130 -2.47 -0.18 9.07
C GLY A 130 -3.49 0.85 9.57
N VAL A 131 -4.11 1.61 8.66
CA VAL A 131 -5.17 2.57 9.02
C VAL A 131 -6.40 1.84 9.58
N GLU A 132 -6.83 0.74 8.95
CA GLU A 132 -7.94 -0.06 9.47
C GLU A 132 -7.62 -0.72 10.82
N ALA A 133 -6.38 -1.20 11.01
CA ALA A 133 -5.94 -1.76 12.29
C ALA A 133 -5.94 -0.69 13.40
N LEU A 134 -5.49 0.52 13.09
CA LEU A 134 -5.49 1.65 14.03
C LEU A 134 -6.92 2.02 14.44
N ARG A 135 -7.87 2.07 13.50
CA ARG A 135 -9.28 2.35 13.79
C ARG A 135 -9.87 1.33 14.76
N ARG A 136 -9.60 0.05 14.57
CA ARG A 136 -10.05 -1.01 15.49
C ARG A 136 -9.44 -0.85 16.89
N ALA A 137 -8.15 -0.56 16.96
CA ALA A 137 -7.47 -0.35 18.24
C ALA A 137 -8.03 0.88 18.99
N GLU A 138 -8.42 1.92 18.26
CA GLU A 138 -9.10 3.09 18.83
C GLU A 138 -10.49 2.74 19.36
N GLU A 139 -11.31 2.00 18.60
CA GLU A 139 -12.61 1.50 19.05
C GLU A 139 -12.48 0.63 20.33
N GLU A 140 -11.48 -0.24 20.40
CA GLU A 140 -11.19 -1.06 21.58
C GLU A 140 -10.75 -0.21 22.79
N ARG A 141 -9.89 0.78 22.58
CA ARG A 141 -9.45 1.71 23.64
C ARG A 141 -10.66 2.46 24.22
N ASP A 142 -11.55 2.96 23.37
CA ASP A 142 -12.72 3.71 23.82
C ASP A 142 -13.68 2.80 24.60
N ALA A 143 -13.86 1.55 24.17
CA ALA A 143 -14.63 0.56 24.93
C ALA A 143 -14.01 0.28 26.32
N LEU A 144 -12.68 0.14 26.40
CA LEU A 144 -11.98 -0.04 27.68
C LEU A 144 -12.11 1.17 28.59
N GLN A 145 -12.09 2.39 28.05
CA GLN A 145 -12.31 3.61 28.84
C GLN A 145 -13.72 3.65 29.45
N MET A 146 -14.73 3.25 28.67
CA MET A 146 -16.11 3.19 29.16
C MET A 146 -16.28 2.14 30.26
N GLU A 147 -15.63 0.98 30.13
CA GLU A 147 -15.62 -0.06 31.17
C GLU A 147 -14.89 0.41 32.43
N ASP A 148 -13.75 1.08 32.31
CA ASP A 148 -13.00 1.63 33.45
C ASP A 148 -13.83 2.68 34.21
N GLU A 149 -14.54 3.56 33.50
CA GLU A 149 -15.43 4.53 34.13
C GLU A 149 -16.61 3.86 34.85
N ARG A 150 -17.16 2.76 34.29
CA ARG A 150 -18.22 1.98 34.95
C ARG A 150 -17.69 1.32 36.22
N LEU A 151 -16.53 0.65 36.16
CA LEU A 151 -15.92 0.00 37.31
C LEU A 151 -15.57 1.00 38.42
N ARG A 152 -15.13 2.21 38.07
CA ARG A 152 -14.91 3.29 39.04
C ARG A 152 -16.21 3.64 39.79
N LYS A 153 -17.32 3.79 39.08
CA LYS A 153 -18.64 4.08 39.68
C LYS A 153 -19.11 2.93 40.58
N GLU A 154 -18.98 1.68 40.11
CA GLU A 154 -19.29 0.48 40.90
C GLU A 154 -18.43 0.40 42.17
N SER A 155 -17.15 0.74 42.09
CA SER A 155 -16.25 0.80 43.25
C SER A 155 -16.67 1.87 44.27
N GLU A 156 -17.08 3.06 43.80
CA GLU A 156 -17.58 4.13 44.67
C GLU A 156 -18.90 3.76 45.37
N GLU A 157 -19.78 3.03 44.68
CA GLU A 157 -20.99 2.47 45.26
C GLU A 157 -20.70 1.38 46.29
N ALA A 158 -19.79 0.46 45.98
CA ALA A 158 -19.35 -0.59 46.90
C ALA A 158 -18.72 0.00 48.18
N GLU A 159 -17.92 1.07 48.07
CA GLU A 159 -17.36 1.76 49.22
C GLU A 159 -18.44 2.41 50.10
N ARG A 160 -19.47 3.01 49.49
CA ARG A 160 -20.62 3.57 50.22
C ARG A 160 -21.39 2.51 50.98
N LEU A 161 -21.74 1.41 50.31
CA LEU A 161 -22.43 0.27 50.95
C LEU A 161 -21.61 -0.34 52.07
N ARG A 162 -20.28 -0.40 51.91
CA ARG A 162 -19.38 -0.87 52.97
C ARG A 162 -19.45 0.03 54.21
N LYS A 163 -19.41 1.35 54.06
CA LYS A 163 -19.52 2.30 55.18
C LYS A 163 -20.88 2.19 55.87
N GLU A 164 -21.96 2.02 55.10
CA GLU A 164 -23.31 1.82 55.66
C GLU A 164 -23.40 0.52 56.46
N ARG A 165 -22.87 -0.57 55.92
CA ARG A 165 -22.77 -1.86 56.63
C ARG A 165 -21.98 -1.73 57.92
N GLU A 166 -20.80 -1.10 57.89
CA GLU A 166 -19.97 -0.88 59.08
C GLU A 166 -20.71 -0.05 60.14
N SER A 167 -21.51 0.96 59.73
CA SER A 167 -22.36 1.72 60.65
C SER A 167 -23.50 0.89 61.26
N MET A 168 -24.18 0.07 60.46
CA MET A 168 -25.24 -0.82 60.96
C MET A 168 -24.69 -1.88 61.92
N GLU A 169 -23.54 -2.48 61.59
CA GLU A 169 -22.86 -3.46 62.42
C GLU A 169 -22.48 -2.86 63.79
N ALA A 170 -21.98 -1.62 63.82
CA ALA A 170 -21.68 -0.92 65.08
C ALA A 170 -22.93 -0.70 65.95
N LYS A 171 -24.06 -0.25 65.36
CA LYS A 171 -25.33 -0.09 66.08
C LYS A 171 -25.89 -1.42 66.59
N PHE A 172 -25.72 -2.49 65.82
CA PHE A 172 -26.13 -3.83 66.23
C PHE A 172 -25.32 -4.31 67.45
N GLN A 173 -23.99 -4.13 67.44
CA GLN A 173 -23.14 -4.45 68.59
C GLN A 173 -23.48 -3.63 69.84
N GLU A 174 -23.79 -2.35 69.69
CA GLU A 174 -24.24 -1.49 70.78
C GLU A 174 -25.55 -2.01 71.40
N SER A 175 -26.54 -2.31 70.57
CA SER A 175 -27.80 -2.90 71.03
C SER A 175 -27.62 -4.28 71.69
N GLU A 176 -26.68 -5.09 71.21
CA GLU A 176 -26.33 -6.38 71.82
C GLU A 176 -25.73 -6.18 73.22
N GLN A 177 -24.84 -5.20 73.39
CA GLN A 177 -24.28 -4.84 74.71
C GLN A 177 -25.36 -4.34 75.68
N GLU A 178 -26.27 -3.48 75.21
CA GLU A 178 -27.44 -3.04 76.00
C GLU A 178 -28.33 -4.22 76.40
N ASN A 179 -28.57 -5.17 75.49
CA ASN A 179 -29.36 -6.35 75.78
C ASN A 179 -28.71 -7.24 76.85
N VAL A 180 -27.39 -7.46 76.75
CA VAL A 180 -26.60 -8.16 77.78
C VAL A 180 -26.67 -7.42 79.12
N HIS A 181 -26.58 -6.09 79.12
CA HIS A 181 -26.71 -5.27 80.33
C HIS A 181 -28.10 -5.43 80.98
N LEU A 182 -29.17 -5.22 80.22
CA LEU A 182 -30.56 -5.37 80.69
C LEU A 182 -30.84 -6.78 81.21
N LYS A 183 -30.33 -7.81 80.54
CA LYS A 183 -30.49 -9.20 80.98
C LYS A 183 -29.86 -9.42 82.36
N LYS A 184 -28.68 -8.84 82.60
CA LYS A 184 -28.00 -8.89 83.90
C LYS A 184 -28.79 -8.16 84.98
N GLU A 185 -29.31 -6.97 84.67
CA GLU A 185 -30.13 -6.18 85.59
C GLU A 185 -31.43 -6.91 85.98
N ILE A 186 -32.10 -7.55 85.02
CA ILE A 186 -33.25 -8.42 85.27
C ILE A 186 -32.85 -9.61 86.16
N GLU A 187 -31.71 -10.26 85.90
CA GLU A 187 -31.24 -11.40 86.70
C GLU A 187 -30.92 -11.00 88.16
N GLU A 188 -30.37 -9.80 88.38
CA GLU A 188 -30.18 -9.21 89.72
C GLU A 188 -31.53 -8.96 90.39
N LEU A 189 -32.48 -8.29 89.73
CA LEU A 189 -33.83 -8.04 90.27
C LEU A 189 -34.56 -9.34 90.62
N TRP A 190 -34.44 -10.37 89.79
CA TRP A 190 -35.03 -11.69 90.06
C TRP A 190 -34.37 -12.38 91.25
N SER A 191 -33.06 -12.22 91.43
CA SER A 191 -32.34 -12.72 92.60
C SER A 191 -32.84 -12.04 93.87
N ASP A 192 -32.96 -10.70 93.87
CA ASP A 192 -33.48 -9.90 94.99
C ASP A 192 -34.93 -10.27 95.33
N GLU A 193 -35.80 -10.45 94.33
CA GLU A 193 -37.18 -10.91 94.55
C GLU A 193 -37.20 -12.30 95.20
N MET A 194 -36.33 -13.22 94.76
CA MET A 194 -36.20 -14.54 95.39
C MET A 194 -35.74 -14.44 96.86
N TYR A 195 -34.81 -13.53 97.18
CA TYR A 195 -34.39 -13.25 98.56
C TYR A 195 -35.54 -12.68 99.40
N PHE A 196 -36.32 -11.74 98.86
CA PHE A 196 -37.51 -11.17 99.53
C PHE A 196 -38.58 -12.23 99.79
N VAL A 197 -38.88 -13.09 98.82
CA VAL A 197 -39.83 -14.21 98.98
C VAL A 197 -39.35 -15.19 100.05
N GLY A 198 -38.05 -15.55 100.06
CA GLY A 198 -37.44 -16.39 101.09
C GLY A 198 -37.52 -15.75 102.48
N TYR A 199 -37.21 -14.46 102.59
CA TYR A 199 -37.29 -13.68 103.83
C TYR A 199 -38.72 -13.61 104.37
N ARG A 200 -39.71 -13.34 103.51
CA ARG A 200 -41.16 -13.39 103.87
C ARG A 200 -41.56 -14.77 104.38
N CYS A 201 -41.10 -15.85 103.74
CA CYS A 201 -41.37 -17.21 104.18
C CYS A 201 -40.79 -17.48 105.58
N CYS A 202 -39.57 -16.98 105.85
CA CYS A 202 -38.92 -17.07 107.15
C CYS A 202 -39.64 -16.26 108.25
N LEU A 203 -40.05 -15.02 107.98
CA LEU A 203 -40.83 -14.21 108.93
C LEU A 203 -42.17 -14.88 109.29
N LYS A 204 -42.84 -15.48 108.29
CA LYS A 204 -44.09 -16.23 108.47
C LYS A 204 -43.91 -17.51 109.28
N LYS A 205 -42.80 -18.24 109.12
CA LYS A 205 -42.46 -19.43 109.93
C LYS A 205 -42.17 -19.09 111.40
N ASN A 206 -41.64 -17.91 111.68
CA ASN A 206 -41.25 -17.48 113.02
C ASN A 206 -42.32 -16.61 113.73
N GLY A 207 -43.48 -16.38 113.11
CA GLY A 207 -44.62 -15.67 113.74
C GLY A 207 -44.43 -14.15 113.86
N ILE A 208 -43.56 -13.54 113.06
CA ILE A 208 -43.30 -12.09 113.06
C ILE A 208 -44.12 -11.46 111.92
N THR A 209 -45.43 -11.33 112.12
CA THR A 209 -46.33 -10.69 111.13
C THR A 209 -47.34 -9.80 111.82
N HIS A 210 -46.94 -8.59 112.23
CA HIS A 210 -47.85 -7.46 112.32
C HIS A 210 -47.07 -6.16 112.03
N ASP A 211 -47.69 -5.33 111.20
CA ASP A 211 -47.29 -3.98 110.75
C ASP A 211 -46.39 -3.88 109.52
N ILE A 212 -46.94 -4.30 108.37
CA ILE A 212 -46.64 -3.64 107.08
C ILE A 212 -47.83 -2.73 106.77
N PRO A 213 -47.66 -1.41 106.61
CA PRO A 213 -48.73 -0.52 106.16
C PRO A 213 -49.13 -0.85 104.72
N SER A 214 -50.38 -1.29 104.54
CA SER A 214 -50.99 -1.48 103.22
C SER A 214 -51.13 -0.13 102.52
N PHE A 215 -50.54 0.06 101.34
CA PHE A 215 -50.93 1.15 100.46
C PHE A 215 -52.25 0.79 99.78
N HIS A 216 -53.27 1.60 100.02
CA HIS A 216 -54.49 1.64 99.23
C HIS A 216 -54.15 2.15 97.82
N SER A 217 -54.43 1.36 96.79
CA SER A 217 -54.58 1.86 95.43
C SER A 217 -56.07 1.80 95.10
N ASP A 218 -56.65 3.00 95.02
CA ASP A 218 -58.02 3.33 94.63
C ASP A 218 -58.31 2.78 93.22
N ASP A 219 -59.41 2.03 93.11
CA ASP A 219 -60.11 1.79 91.85
C ASP A 219 -61.06 2.97 91.64
N GLU A 220 -60.90 3.74 90.56
CA GLU A 220 -61.94 4.61 90.01
C GLU A 220 -61.97 4.46 88.47
N ASP A 221 -63.19 4.51 87.95
CA ASP A 221 -63.71 3.92 86.73
C ASP A 221 -63.26 4.53 85.36
N ASP A 222 -63.34 3.68 84.33
CA ASP A 222 -63.53 3.96 82.88
C ASP A 222 -64.54 5.11 82.58
N PRO A 223 -64.54 5.83 81.42
CA PRO A 223 -64.75 5.18 80.11
C PRO A 223 -64.27 5.88 78.80
N ALA A 224 -64.28 5.06 77.74
CA ALA A 224 -64.71 5.34 76.35
C ALA A 224 -63.87 6.21 75.38
N GLY A 225 -63.35 5.52 74.36
CA GLY A 225 -63.81 5.70 72.97
C GLY A 225 -62.93 6.50 72.00
N GLY A 226 -62.73 5.95 70.79
CA GLY A 226 -62.46 6.77 69.60
C GLY A 226 -61.51 6.18 68.55
N SER A 227 -62.12 5.59 67.52
CA SER A 227 -61.71 5.42 66.12
C SER A 227 -60.43 6.12 65.61
N SER A 228 -59.56 5.40 64.88
CA SER A 228 -59.56 5.33 63.39
C SER A 228 -58.46 4.40 62.87
#